data_AF-A0A8C5FHE4-F1
#
_entry.id   AF-A0A8C5FHE4-F1
#
_cell.length_a   1.000
_cell.length_b   1.000
_cell.length_c   1.000
_cell.angle_alpha   90.00
_cell.angle_beta   90.00
_cell.angle_gamma   90.00
#
_symmetry.space_group_name_H-M   'P 1'
#
loop_
_entity.id
_entity.type
_entity.pdbx_description
1 polymer ?
#
loop_
_entity_poly.entity_id
_entity_poly.type
_entity_poly.pdbx_seq_one_letter_code
_entity_poly.pdbx_strand_id
1 'polypeptide(L)'
;MEEKGIVDRDCLPPEPLHPSAEAPPSRKRASGNSVWFSKSWLGRIKPDVGDNWRLKMNNLKKILQMMVDYYNEVLGEQMSDFPLPDVALVAEHTDPLNTGRLLQLILGCAVKCDRKQEYIQIIMTLEESVQHVVMTAIQEVRTGFRTGFPLCIFIQKTHLTSRLKKTREDFASLSAEKEELAQRCQELDVQVTILQEERNSLLAENDVLTDRANQLDTFDDPSTPSGRKHSQLQLQLESLQEETFRLEAAKDDYRIHCEELEKQLIEVQHRNDGLTGLAEESRALKDELDILRSCSDRAVKLEASVETYRRKLEDLGDLRRQVKQLEEKNMTYMHNTVSLEEELTKANAARTQLETYKRQVQELHKKLSDETRRADNLAYDMKKFEEKYETLTKEKERVIIARDSLKETNEELRCTQAQQEHLRQNLAAEMIPIEHREKFIRLQHENKMLRLQQEEFEREKISDLQTQLEESHRTRSELDTDNRLSRERMAELQQQVEDLQKALQSQAAQPDDVSTSRPAPALRCFYIQPGSA
;
A
#
# COMPACT_ATOMS: atom_id res chain seq x y z
N MET A 1 33.92 -12.01 -62.18
CA MET A 1 32.62 -12.70 -62.41
C MET A 1 31.50 -11.64 -62.49
N GLU A 2 31.26 -10.92 -63.59
CA GLU A 2 31.49 -11.26 -65.01
C GLU A 2 30.79 -12.59 -65.39
N GLU A 3 29.94 -12.70 -66.41
CA GLU A 3 29.71 -11.82 -67.57
C GLU A 3 28.22 -11.56 -67.90
N LYS A 4 27.99 -10.63 -68.84
CA LYS A 4 26.77 -10.48 -69.65
C LYS A 4 27.11 -10.72 -71.14
N GLY A 5 26.20 -11.35 -71.88
CA GLY A 5 26.21 -11.51 -73.35
C GLY A 5 25.30 -12.70 -73.72
N ILE A 6 24.25 -12.65 -74.56
CA ILE A 6 24.03 -11.92 -75.83
C ILE A 6 25.17 -12.26 -76.80
N VAL A 7 24.97 -12.93 -77.95
CA VAL A 7 24.23 -12.48 -79.15
C VAL A 7 23.80 -13.66 -80.07
N ASP A 8 22.69 -13.44 -80.78
CA ASP A 8 22.12 -14.03 -82.02
C ASP A 8 22.84 -15.09 -82.90
N ARG A 9 21.99 -15.92 -83.55
CA ARG A 9 21.97 -16.39 -84.97
C ARG A 9 23.19 -17.14 -85.54
N ASP A 10 23.03 -18.23 -86.31
CA ASP A 10 22.48 -18.18 -87.69
C ASP A 10 22.15 -19.58 -88.29
N CYS A 11 21.42 -19.56 -89.42
CA CYS A 11 21.38 -20.57 -90.52
C CYS A 11 20.87 -22.04 -90.30
N LEU A 12 19.59 -22.27 -90.68
CA LEU A 12 19.07 -23.15 -91.78
C LEU A 12 20.01 -24.15 -92.52
N PRO A 13 19.52 -25.20 -93.24
CA PRO A 13 18.16 -25.79 -93.43
C PRO A 13 18.19 -27.35 -93.22
N PRO A 14 17.30 -28.26 -93.75
CA PRO A 14 16.12 -28.09 -94.61
C PRO A 14 14.83 -28.89 -94.28
N GLU A 15 13.77 -28.55 -95.04
CA GLU A 15 12.65 -29.34 -95.61
C GLU A 15 12.41 -30.81 -95.18
N PRO A 16 11.13 -31.28 -95.10
CA PRO A 16 10.23 -31.25 -96.28
C PRO A 16 8.70 -31.06 -96.08
N LEU A 17 8.07 -30.60 -97.19
CA LEU A 17 6.86 -31.14 -97.87
C LEU A 17 5.67 -31.66 -97.01
N HIS A 18 4.39 -31.40 -97.32
CA HIS A 18 3.76 -30.85 -98.53
C HIS A 18 2.30 -30.37 -98.22
N PRO A 19 1.62 -29.67 -99.16
CA PRO A 19 0.21 -29.26 -99.03
C PRO A 19 -0.75 -30.45 -99.30
N SER A 20 -2.08 -30.38 -99.10
CA SER A 20 -2.98 -29.57 -99.93
C SER A 20 -4.46 -29.66 -99.57
N ALA A 21 -5.18 -28.64 -100.05
CA ALA A 21 -6.55 -28.66 -100.60
C ALA A 21 -7.76 -28.52 -99.67
N GLU A 22 -8.44 -27.39 -99.89
CA GLU A 22 -9.81 -27.07 -99.54
C GLU A 22 -10.85 -28.00 -100.23
N ALA A 23 -11.89 -28.38 -99.48
CA ALA A 23 -13.33 -28.15 -99.76
C ALA A 23 -14.01 -28.82 -101.00
N PRO A 24 -15.34 -28.66 -101.22
CA PRO A 24 -16.50 -28.58 -100.31
C PRO A 24 -17.52 -29.73 -100.60
N PRO A 25 -18.86 -29.52 -100.73
CA PRO A 25 -19.83 -29.56 -99.63
C PRO A 25 -20.83 -30.74 -99.65
N SER A 26 -21.61 -30.83 -98.56
CA SER A 26 -22.50 -31.94 -98.22
C SER A 26 -23.83 -32.02 -99.01
N ARG A 27 -24.35 -33.23 -99.22
CA ARG A 27 -25.79 -33.50 -99.44
C ARG A 27 -26.34 -34.47 -98.38
N LYS A 28 -27.36 -34.03 -97.64
CA LYS A 28 -28.11 -34.88 -96.70
C LYS A 28 -29.09 -35.80 -97.44
N ARG A 29 -29.11 -37.08 -97.10
CA ARG A 29 -30.30 -37.96 -97.16
C ARG A 29 -30.12 -39.10 -96.15
N ALA A 30 -31.21 -39.78 -95.77
CA ALA A 30 -31.30 -40.46 -94.48
C ALA A 30 -31.13 -42.00 -94.53
N SER A 31 -30.26 -42.50 -93.65
CA SER A 31 -30.25 -43.84 -93.03
C SER A 31 -30.81 -45.04 -93.85
N GLY A 32 -30.15 -45.42 -94.94
CA GLY A 32 -30.53 -46.56 -95.80
C GLY A 32 -30.17 -47.95 -95.26
N ASN A 33 -29.21 -48.08 -94.34
CA ASN A 33 -28.62 -49.38 -93.96
C ASN A 33 -29.57 -50.36 -93.23
N SER A 34 -30.79 -49.96 -92.86
CA SER A 34 -31.77 -50.83 -92.19
C SER A 34 -32.81 -51.44 -93.14
N VAL A 35 -32.90 -50.99 -94.39
CA VAL A 35 -33.95 -51.43 -95.34
C VAL A 35 -33.46 -52.53 -96.27
N TRP A 36 -32.21 -52.43 -96.76
CA TRP A 36 -31.66 -53.38 -97.74
C TRP A 36 -31.38 -54.76 -97.13
N PHE A 37 -30.55 -54.81 -96.08
CA PHE A 37 -30.22 -56.03 -95.34
C PHE A 37 -31.22 -56.29 -94.20
N SER A 38 -32.51 -56.31 -94.54
CA SER A 38 -33.62 -56.53 -93.60
C SER A 38 -33.61 -57.93 -92.94
N LYS A 39 -34.26 -58.09 -91.78
CA LYS A 39 -34.42 -59.41 -91.12
C LYS A 39 -35.12 -60.44 -92.04
N SER A 40 -36.07 -59.98 -92.87
CA SER A 40 -36.74 -60.79 -93.90
C SER A 40 -35.82 -61.22 -95.05
N TRP A 41 -34.80 -60.42 -95.37
CA TRP A 41 -33.76 -60.84 -96.31
C TRP A 41 -32.80 -61.84 -95.66
N LEU A 42 -32.36 -61.57 -94.43
CA LEU A 42 -31.42 -62.42 -93.71
C LEU A 42 -31.98 -63.84 -93.50
N GLY A 43 -33.30 -63.98 -93.29
CA GLY A 43 -33.99 -65.28 -93.25
C GLY A 43 -33.94 -66.11 -94.55
N ARG A 44 -33.48 -65.56 -95.67
CA ARG A 44 -33.21 -66.30 -96.93
C ARG A 44 -31.83 -66.97 -96.95
N ILE A 45 -30.97 -66.62 -96.00
CA ILE A 45 -29.66 -67.22 -95.76
C ILE A 45 -29.86 -68.30 -94.69
N LYS A 46 -29.49 -69.55 -94.99
CA LYS A 46 -29.60 -70.63 -94.01
C LYS A 46 -28.41 -70.58 -93.03
N PRO A 47 -28.62 -70.52 -91.70
CA PRO A 47 -27.56 -70.75 -90.72
C PRO A 47 -27.15 -72.24 -90.69
N ASP A 48 -26.07 -72.55 -89.96
CA ASP A 48 -25.60 -73.90 -89.60
C ASP A 48 -25.47 -74.88 -90.77
N VAL A 49 -24.75 -74.43 -91.81
CA VAL A 49 -24.59 -75.15 -93.09
C VAL A 49 -23.56 -76.31 -93.05
N GLY A 50 -22.79 -76.42 -91.95
CA GLY A 50 -21.71 -77.41 -91.81
C GLY A 50 -20.70 -77.34 -92.96
N ASP A 51 -20.31 -78.48 -93.50
CA ASP A 51 -19.38 -78.58 -94.64
C ASP A 51 -20.05 -78.71 -96.01
N ASN A 52 -21.35 -78.44 -96.11
CA ASN A 52 -22.07 -78.52 -97.38
C ASN A 52 -21.73 -77.33 -98.29
N TRP A 53 -20.64 -77.45 -99.06
CA TRP A 53 -20.13 -76.41 -99.95
C TRP A 53 -21.18 -75.89 -100.94
N ARG A 54 -22.10 -76.74 -101.42
CA ARG A 54 -23.16 -76.32 -102.35
C ARG A 54 -24.16 -75.37 -101.71
N LEU A 55 -24.46 -75.56 -100.42
CA LEU A 55 -25.29 -74.63 -99.64
C LEU A 55 -24.49 -73.38 -99.24
N LYS A 56 -23.20 -73.49 -98.89
CA LYS A 56 -22.30 -72.33 -98.67
C LYS A 56 -22.27 -71.45 -99.92
N MET A 57 -21.99 -72.02 -101.08
CA MET A 57 -22.01 -71.41 -102.41
C MET A 57 -23.34 -70.70 -102.72
N ASN A 58 -24.48 -71.32 -102.41
CA ASN A 58 -25.79 -70.71 -102.63
C ASN A 58 -26.03 -69.49 -101.72
N ASN A 59 -25.65 -69.59 -100.43
CA ASN A 59 -25.70 -68.45 -99.50
C ASN A 59 -24.75 -67.32 -99.94
N LEU A 60 -23.52 -67.63 -100.31
CA LEU A 60 -22.51 -66.66 -100.77
C LEU A 60 -22.94 -65.97 -102.08
N LYS A 61 -23.55 -66.69 -103.02
CA LYS A 61 -24.16 -66.10 -104.23
C LYS A 61 -25.24 -65.07 -103.88
N LYS A 62 -26.12 -65.36 -102.91
CA LYS A 62 -27.15 -64.40 -102.46
C LYS A 62 -26.54 -63.16 -101.78
N ILE A 63 -25.51 -63.34 -100.97
CA ILE A 63 -24.80 -62.25 -100.30
C ILE A 63 -24.10 -61.36 -101.34
N LEU A 64 -23.33 -61.96 -102.25
CA LEU A 64 -22.61 -61.25 -103.30
C LEU A 64 -23.58 -60.49 -104.23
N GLN A 65 -24.65 -61.13 -104.70
CA GLN A 65 -25.66 -60.49 -105.53
C GLN A 65 -26.22 -59.23 -104.84
N MET A 66 -26.66 -59.36 -103.60
CA MET A 66 -27.28 -58.26 -102.86
C MET A 66 -26.32 -57.13 -102.49
N MET A 67 -25.02 -57.42 -102.44
CA MET A 67 -23.98 -56.40 -102.33
C MET A 67 -23.75 -55.69 -103.66
N VAL A 68 -23.68 -56.42 -104.78
CA VAL A 68 -23.62 -55.83 -106.12
C VAL A 68 -24.84 -54.95 -106.38
N ASP A 69 -26.04 -55.41 -106.01
CA ASP A 69 -27.27 -54.62 -106.11
C ASP A 69 -27.22 -53.38 -105.19
N TYR A 70 -26.66 -53.48 -103.97
CA TYR A 70 -26.46 -52.33 -103.08
C TYR A 70 -25.49 -51.28 -103.66
N TYR A 71 -24.37 -51.70 -104.25
CA TYR A 71 -23.43 -50.81 -104.92
C TYR A 71 -24.08 -50.08 -106.11
N ASN A 72 -24.77 -50.84 -106.97
CA ASN A 72 -25.39 -50.30 -108.17
C ASN A 72 -26.60 -49.38 -107.86
N GLU A 73 -27.50 -49.79 -106.95
CA GLU A 73 -28.78 -49.10 -106.72
C GLU A 73 -28.75 -48.08 -105.57
N VAL A 74 -27.97 -48.32 -104.51
CA VAL A 74 -27.95 -47.44 -103.31
C VAL A 74 -26.74 -46.52 -103.31
N LEU A 75 -25.54 -47.02 -103.68
CA LEU A 75 -24.33 -46.20 -103.76
C LEU A 75 -24.16 -45.52 -105.13
N GLY A 76 -24.86 -45.99 -106.17
CA GLY A 76 -24.85 -45.41 -107.51
C GLY A 76 -23.56 -45.64 -108.31
N GLU A 77 -22.72 -46.59 -107.89
CA GLU A 77 -21.47 -46.95 -108.55
C GLU A 77 -21.66 -48.24 -109.35
N GLN A 78 -21.49 -48.20 -110.68
CA GLN A 78 -21.59 -49.40 -111.51
C GLN A 78 -20.35 -50.30 -111.33
N MET A 79 -20.55 -51.50 -110.80
CA MET A 79 -19.49 -52.49 -110.52
C MET A 79 -19.01 -53.25 -111.78
N SER A 80 -18.81 -52.54 -112.89
CA SER A 80 -18.50 -53.14 -114.20
C SER A 80 -17.04 -53.59 -114.37
N ASP A 81 -16.10 -52.86 -113.75
CA ASP A 81 -14.65 -53.09 -113.86
C ASP A 81 -14.05 -53.75 -112.60
N PHE A 82 -14.87 -54.14 -111.61
CA PHE A 82 -14.39 -54.83 -110.41
C PHE A 82 -14.45 -56.35 -110.60
N PRO A 83 -13.33 -57.09 -110.49
CA PRO A 83 -13.35 -58.55 -110.53
C PRO A 83 -14.06 -59.10 -109.29
N LEU A 84 -15.30 -59.54 -109.49
CA LEU A 84 -16.15 -60.15 -108.45
C LEU A 84 -15.49 -61.44 -107.92
N PRO A 85 -15.54 -61.71 -106.61
CA PRO A 85 -14.96 -62.91 -106.02
C PRO A 85 -15.66 -64.17 -106.55
N ASP A 86 -14.87 -65.17 -106.96
CA ASP A 86 -15.43 -66.47 -107.32
C ASP A 86 -15.84 -67.23 -106.07
N VAL A 87 -17.13 -67.11 -105.78
CA VAL A 87 -17.81 -67.80 -104.68
C VAL A 87 -17.77 -69.32 -104.77
N ALA A 88 -17.40 -69.94 -105.91
CA ALA A 88 -17.09 -71.36 -106.00
C ALA A 88 -15.84 -71.71 -105.20
N LEU A 89 -14.75 -70.99 -105.47
CA LEU A 89 -13.44 -71.19 -104.83
C LEU A 89 -13.50 -70.87 -103.32
N VAL A 90 -14.29 -69.87 -102.93
CA VAL A 90 -14.59 -69.60 -101.50
C VAL A 90 -15.36 -70.76 -100.86
N ALA A 91 -16.37 -71.32 -101.53
CA ALA A 91 -17.24 -72.32 -100.93
C ALA A 91 -16.62 -73.72 -100.85
N GLU A 92 -15.85 -74.12 -101.87
CA GLU A 92 -15.31 -75.48 -102.03
C GLU A 92 -13.85 -75.62 -101.57
N HIS A 93 -13.04 -74.57 -101.70
CA HIS A 93 -11.61 -74.58 -101.36
C HIS A 93 -11.21 -73.64 -100.23
N THR A 94 -12.15 -72.85 -99.70
CA THR A 94 -11.89 -71.82 -98.66
C THR A 94 -10.77 -70.87 -99.08
N ASP A 95 -10.69 -70.54 -100.38
CA ASP A 95 -9.58 -69.77 -100.94
C ASP A 95 -9.43 -68.40 -100.24
N PRO A 96 -8.28 -68.13 -99.59
CA PRO A 96 -8.06 -66.87 -98.87
C PRO A 96 -8.17 -65.64 -99.75
N LEU A 97 -7.79 -65.73 -101.03
CA LEU A 97 -7.77 -64.60 -101.95
C LEU A 97 -9.20 -64.15 -102.31
N ASN A 98 -10.05 -65.07 -102.78
CA ASN A 98 -11.45 -64.77 -103.08
C ASN A 98 -12.27 -64.49 -101.80
N THR A 99 -11.91 -65.09 -100.67
CA THR A 99 -12.55 -64.79 -99.37
C THR A 99 -12.23 -63.36 -98.93
N GLY A 100 -10.96 -62.95 -98.99
CA GLY A 100 -10.54 -61.58 -98.71
C GLY A 100 -11.22 -60.57 -99.64
N ARG A 101 -11.34 -60.90 -100.93
CA ARG A 101 -12.01 -60.04 -101.93
C ARG A 101 -13.53 -59.91 -101.72
N LEU A 102 -14.18 -60.94 -101.17
CA LEU A 102 -15.57 -60.83 -100.70
C LEU A 102 -15.68 -59.93 -99.47
N LEU A 103 -14.82 -60.13 -98.46
CA LEU A 103 -14.78 -59.30 -97.26
C LEU A 103 -14.48 -57.82 -97.57
N GLN A 104 -13.63 -57.56 -98.55
CA GLN A 104 -13.31 -56.23 -99.08
C GLN A 104 -14.55 -55.51 -99.66
N LEU A 105 -15.46 -56.24 -100.33
CA LEU A 105 -16.75 -55.69 -100.77
C LEU A 105 -17.69 -55.38 -99.58
N ILE A 106 -17.73 -56.24 -98.54
CA ILE A 106 -18.51 -55.96 -97.32
C ILE A 106 -17.99 -54.69 -96.63
N LEU A 107 -16.68 -54.58 -96.49
CA LEU A 107 -15.98 -53.45 -95.89
C LEU A 107 -16.26 -52.16 -96.67
N GLY A 108 -16.19 -52.21 -98.00
CA GLY A 108 -16.54 -51.10 -98.87
C GLY A 108 -18.00 -50.64 -98.72
N CYS A 109 -18.96 -51.57 -98.61
CA CYS A 109 -20.35 -51.23 -98.26
C CYS A 109 -20.44 -50.51 -96.90
N ALA A 110 -19.74 -51.02 -95.88
CA ALA A 110 -19.77 -50.46 -94.52
C ALA A 110 -19.20 -49.04 -94.45
N VAL A 111 -18.10 -48.74 -95.16
CA VAL A 111 -17.49 -47.40 -95.17
C VAL A 111 -18.13 -46.41 -96.15
N LYS A 112 -18.96 -46.88 -97.10
CA LYS A 112 -19.73 -46.01 -98.01
C LYS A 112 -21.18 -45.74 -97.56
N CYS A 113 -21.74 -46.50 -96.61
CA CYS A 113 -23.11 -46.33 -96.11
C CYS A 113 -23.34 -45.06 -95.25
N ASP A 114 -24.61 -44.72 -94.98
CA ASP A 114 -24.96 -43.55 -94.16
C ASP A 114 -24.46 -43.61 -92.70
N ARG A 115 -24.23 -44.81 -92.16
CA ARG A 115 -23.65 -45.04 -90.82
C ARG A 115 -22.15 -45.32 -90.86
N LYS A 116 -21.46 -44.99 -91.96
CA LYS A 116 -20.02 -45.21 -92.13
C LYS A 116 -19.16 -44.68 -90.99
N GLN A 117 -19.57 -43.59 -90.32
CA GLN A 117 -18.82 -43.01 -89.22
C GLN A 117 -18.72 -43.98 -88.02
N GLU A 118 -19.78 -44.76 -87.74
CA GLU A 118 -19.78 -45.79 -86.69
C GLU A 118 -18.74 -46.89 -87.03
N TYR A 119 -18.73 -47.37 -88.28
CA TYR A 119 -17.81 -48.42 -88.73
C TYR A 119 -16.36 -47.94 -88.84
N ILE A 120 -16.12 -46.73 -89.33
CA ILE A 120 -14.78 -46.12 -89.39
C ILE A 120 -14.22 -45.92 -87.98
N GLN A 121 -15.06 -45.49 -87.03
CA GLN A 121 -14.64 -45.32 -85.63
C GLN A 121 -14.31 -46.66 -84.96
N ILE A 122 -15.01 -47.75 -85.31
CA ILE A 122 -14.62 -49.11 -84.88
C ILE A 122 -13.28 -49.53 -85.51
N ILE A 123 -13.06 -49.26 -86.79
CA ILE A 123 -11.77 -49.57 -87.47
C ILE A 123 -10.61 -48.84 -86.77
N MET A 124 -10.80 -47.58 -86.34
CA MET A 124 -9.80 -46.82 -85.59
C MET A 124 -9.50 -47.37 -84.17
N THR A 125 -10.29 -48.31 -83.65
CA THR A 125 -10.01 -49.01 -82.38
C THR A 125 -9.29 -50.36 -82.56
N LEU A 126 -9.04 -50.78 -83.79
CA LEU A 126 -8.27 -51.99 -84.10
C LEU A 126 -6.76 -51.74 -83.97
N GLU A 127 -5.98 -52.81 -83.95
CA GLU A 127 -4.51 -52.74 -83.95
C GLU A 127 -3.98 -52.10 -85.23
N GLU A 128 -2.90 -51.31 -85.13
CA GLU A 128 -2.34 -50.48 -86.22
C GLU A 128 -1.98 -51.30 -87.48
N SER A 129 -1.43 -52.51 -87.29
CA SER A 129 -1.16 -53.48 -88.36
C SER A 129 -2.42 -53.87 -89.15
N VAL A 130 -3.54 -54.05 -88.45
CA VAL A 130 -4.86 -54.36 -89.03
C VAL A 130 -5.47 -53.11 -89.68
N GLN A 131 -5.32 -51.94 -89.08
CA GLN A 131 -5.77 -50.66 -89.67
C GLN A 131 -5.12 -50.41 -91.03
N HIS A 132 -3.82 -50.68 -91.19
CA HIS A 132 -3.13 -50.55 -92.47
C HIS A 132 -3.69 -51.48 -93.55
N VAL A 133 -3.91 -52.76 -93.26
CA VAL A 133 -4.49 -53.72 -94.23
C VAL A 133 -5.91 -53.31 -94.63
N VAL A 134 -6.73 -52.91 -93.66
CA VAL A 134 -8.10 -52.41 -93.87
C VAL A 134 -8.10 -51.12 -94.71
N MET A 135 -7.16 -50.21 -94.47
CA MET A 135 -7.02 -48.96 -95.22
C MET A 135 -6.62 -49.21 -96.69
N THR A 136 -5.66 -50.10 -96.95
CA THR A 136 -5.30 -50.51 -98.32
C THR A 136 -6.49 -51.14 -99.05
N ALA A 137 -7.23 -52.03 -98.38
CA ALA A 137 -8.43 -52.65 -98.94
C ALA A 137 -9.54 -51.62 -99.29
N ILE A 138 -9.73 -50.58 -98.47
CA ILE A 138 -10.64 -49.46 -98.74
C ILE A 138 -10.15 -48.60 -99.91
N GLN A 139 -8.83 -48.36 -100.02
CA GLN A 139 -8.25 -47.57 -101.11
C GLN A 139 -8.42 -48.26 -102.47
N GLU A 140 -8.19 -49.58 -102.56
CA GLU A 140 -8.39 -50.36 -103.80
C GLU A 140 -9.85 -50.32 -104.30
N VAL A 141 -10.83 -50.39 -103.39
CA VAL A 141 -12.27 -50.24 -103.70
C VAL A 141 -12.64 -48.80 -104.11
N ARG A 142 -11.72 -47.84 -103.92
CA ARG A 142 -11.91 -46.43 -104.30
C ARG A 142 -11.24 -46.04 -105.62
N THR A 143 -10.27 -46.80 -106.12
CA THR A 143 -9.38 -46.34 -107.22
C THR A 143 -9.52 -47.06 -108.57
N GLY A 144 -10.17 -48.23 -108.64
CA GLY A 144 -10.54 -48.87 -109.93
C GLY A 144 -9.34 -49.43 -110.71
N PHE A 145 -9.14 -50.74 -110.66
CA PHE A 145 -7.96 -51.41 -111.23
C PHE A 145 -7.86 -51.25 -112.76
N ARG A 146 -6.67 -50.87 -113.27
CA ARG A 146 -6.35 -50.92 -114.70
C ARG A 146 -5.10 -51.75 -115.01
N THR A 147 -5.23 -52.53 -116.08
CA THR A 147 -4.21 -53.19 -116.92
C THR A 147 -3.34 -54.29 -116.32
N GLY A 148 -3.59 -55.51 -116.81
CA GLY A 148 -2.56 -56.37 -117.41
C GLY A 148 -3.11 -57.00 -118.70
N PHE A 149 -2.26 -57.52 -119.61
CA PHE A 149 -2.44 -58.76 -120.38
C PHE A 149 -1.27 -59.04 -121.37
N PRO A 150 -1.01 -60.30 -121.81
CA PRO A 150 0.14 -60.70 -122.66
C PRO A 150 -0.28 -61.38 -124.00
N LEU A 151 0.51 -62.37 -124.49
CA LEU A 151 0.42 -63.16 -125.76
C LEU A 151 0.94 -62.44 -127.03
N CYS A 152 1.91 -62.87 -127.85
CA CYS A 152 2.64 -64.14 -128.11
C CYS A 152 2.02 -65.11 -129.17
N ILE A 153 2.89 -65.62 -130.07
CA ILE A 153 2.81 -66.85 -130.90
C ILE A 153 2.20 -66.78 -132.35
N PHE A 154 3.08 -66.77 -133.39
CA PHE A 154 2.78 -67.25 -134.77
C PHE A 154 3.95 -68.07 -135.42
N ILE A 155 4.67 -68.82 -134.58
CA ILE A 155 5.46 -70.05 -134.82
C ILE A 155 6.39 -70.19 -136.06
N GLN A 156 5.93 -70.74 -137.20
CA GLN A 156 6.66 -71.90 -137.76
C GLN A 156 7.57 -71.75 -139.01
N LYS A 157 7.72 -70.56 -139.63
CA LYS A 157 8.66 -70.39 -140.78
C LYS A 157 9.64 -69.23 -140.64
N THR A 158 9.29 -68.26 -139.80
CA THR A 158 10.26 -67.60 -138.91
C THR A 158 11.10 -68.63 -138.16
N HIS A 159 10.57 -69.79 -137.77
CA HIS A 159 11.20 -70.83 -136.93
C HIS A 159 12.63 -71.30 -137.24
N LEU A 160 13.29 -70.97 -138.37
CA LEU A 160 14.73 -71.27 -138.55
C LEU A 160 15.61 -70.04 -138.33
N THR A 161 15.29 -68.90 -138.96
CA THR A 161 15.95 -67.61 -138.70
C THR A 161 15.63 -67.08 -137.30
N SER A 162 14.43 -67.33 -136.81
CA SER A 162 13.95 -67.13 -135.44
C SER A 162 14.24 -68.31 -134.52
N ARG A 163 14.71 -69.49 -134.98
CA ARG A 163 15.46 -70.40 -134.08
C ARG A 163 16.88 -69.91 -133.91
N LEU A 164 17.53 -69.34 -134.93
CA LEU A 164 18.85 -68.74 -134.77
C LEU A 164 18.79 -67.42 -133.98
N LYS A 165 17.76 -66.60 -134.20
CA LYS A 165 17.47 -65.42 -133.37
C LYS A 165 17.09 -65.84 -131.96
N LYS A 166 16.16 -66.80 -131.79
CA LYS A 166 15.81 -67.31 -130.47
C LYS A 166 16.98 -68.01 -129.78
N THR A 167 17.83 -68.82 -130.42
CA THR A 167 19.03 -69.36 -129.76
C THR A 167 20.05 -68.27 -129.46
N ARG A 168 20.06 -67.14 -130.17
CA ARG A 168 20.92 -65.98 -129.87
C ARG A 168 20.35 -65.11 -128.75
N GLU A 169 19.03 -64.99 -128.67
CA GLU A 169 18.26 -64.29 -127.64
C GLU A 169 18.23 -65.13 -126.35
N ASP A 170 18.04 -66.45 -126.44
CA ASP A 170 18.19 -67.45 -125.38
C ASP A 170 19.66 -67.54 -124.91
N PHE A 171 20.66 -67.50 -125.80
CA PHE A 171 22.07 -67.43 -125.39
C PHE A 171 22.42 -66.07 -124.76
N ALA A 172 21.78 -64.98 -125.18
CA ALA A 172 21.89 -63.68 -124.49
C ALA A 172 21.18 -63.70 -123.12
N SER A 173 20.02 -64.35 -123.00
CA SER A 173 19.30 -64.57 -121.73
C SER A 173 20.12 -65.42 -120.78
N LEU A 174 20.60 -66.58 -121.22
CA LEU A 174 21.47 -67.47 -120.45
C LEU A 174 22.82 -66.82 -120.13
N SER A 175 23.35 -65.94 -120.99
CA SER A 175 24.53 -65.15 -120.67
C SER A 175 24.23 -64.06 -119.63
N ALA A 176 23.06 -63.43 -119.67
CA ALA A 176 22.63 -62.45 -118.66
C ALA A 176 22.33 -63.14 -117.32
N GLU A 177 21.62 -64.26 -117.32
CA GLU A 177 21.37 -65.12 -116.15
C GLU A 177 22.68 -65.64 -115.56
N LYS A 178 23.66 -66.03 -116.39
CA LYS A 178 25.01 -66.39 -115.92
C LYS A 178 25.75 -65.20 -115.31
N GLU A 179 25.65 -64.01 -115.90
CA GLU A 179 26.25 -62.78 -115.36
C GLU A 179 25.60 -62.39 -114.02
N GLU A 180 24.27 -62.50 -113.92
CA GLU A 180 23.49 -62.27 -112.70
C GLU A 180 23.82 -63.31 -111.62
N LEU A 181 23.95 -64.59 -111.96
CA LEU A 181 24.39 -65.63 -111.02
C LEU A 181 25.84 -65.40 -110.56
N ALA A 182 26.72 -64.93 -111.45
CA ALA A 182 28.09 -64.60 -111.12
C ALA A 182 28.19 -63.37 -110.20
N GLN A 183 27.38 -62.33 -110.47
CA GLN A 183 27.22 -61.18 -109.57
C GLN A 183 26.70 -61.62 -108.21
N ARG A 184 25.66 -62.47 -108.17
CA ARG A 184 25.09 -62.99 -106.91
C ARG A 184 26.06 -63.87 -106.13
N CYS A 185 26.92 -64.65 -106.81
CA CYS A 185 28.01 -65.36 -106.16
C CYS A 185 29.04 -64.38 -105.57
N GLN A 186 29.44 -63.34 -106.31
CA GLN A 186 30.35 -62.30 -105.79
C GLN A 186 29.75 -61.53 -104.61
N GLU A 187 28.45 -61.20 -104.65
CA GLU A 187 27.73 -60.57 -103.54
C GLU A 187 27.69 -61.47 -102.30
N LEU A 188 27.48 -62.78 -102.47
CA LEU A 188 27.51 -63.75 -101.38
C LEU A 188 28.93 -63.94 -100.82
N ASP A 189 29.96 -64.02 -101.67
CA ASP A 189 31.36 -64.08 -101.23
C ASP A 189 31.73 -62.81 -100.43
N VAL A 190 31.31 -61.63 -100.89
CA VAL A 190 31.49 -60.36 -100.16
C VAL A 190 30.75 -60.38 -98.81
N GLN A 191 29.49 -60.81 -98.76
CA GLN A 191 28.76 -60.96 -97.49
C GLN A 191 29.44 -61.94 -96.53
N VAL A 192 29.95 -63.08 -97.03
CA VAL A 192 30.70 -64.03 -96.22
C VAL A 192 31.99 -63.40 -95.68
N THR A 193 32.73 -62.63 -96.48
CA THR A 193 33.93 -61.92 -95.97
C THR A 193 33.59 -60.91 -94.87
N ILE A 194 32.54 -60.10 -95.04
CA ILE A 194 32.09 -59.11 -94.05
C ILE A 194 31.68 -59.79 -92.74
N LEU A 195 30.83 -60.82 -92.80
CA LEU A 195 30.38 -61.56 -91.61
C LEU A 195 31.55 -62.28 -90.90
N GLN A 196 32.56 -62.74 -91.65
CA GLN A 196 33.76 -63.34 -91.09
C GLN A 196 34.62 -62.30 -90.34
N GLU A 197 34.73 -61.08 -90.87
CA GLU A 197 35.41 -59.95 -90.23
C GLU A 197 34.69 -59.50 -88.95
N GLU A 198 33.37 -59.31 -89.00
CA GLU A 198 32.53 -58.97 -87.84
C GLU A 198 32.66 -60.02 -86.73
N ARG A 199 32.55 -61.31 -87.07
CA ARG A 199 32.73 -62.43 -86.14
C ARG A 199 34.11 -62.42 -85.47
N ASN A 200 35.16 -62.08 -86.21
CA ASN A 200 36.51 -62.01 -85.66
C ASN A 200 36.69 -60.78 -84.77
N SER A 201 36.07 -59.65 -85.11
CA SER A 201 36.08 -58.44 -84.27
C SER A 201 35.37 -58.65 -82.94
N LEU A 202 34.18 -59.28 -82.95
CA LEU A 202 33.42 -59.57 -81.73
C LEU A 202 34.14 -60.56 -80.80
N LEU A 203 34.90 -61.51 -81.36
CA LEU A 203 35.74 -62.40 -80.54
C LEU A 203 36.86 -61.63 -79.83
N ALA A 204 37.56 -60.75 -80.54
CA ALA A 204 38.62 -59.94 -79.94
C ALA A 204 38.10 -59.02 -78.82
N GLU A 205 36.88 -58.47 -78.95
CA GLU A 205 36.24 -57.72 -77.87
C GLU A 205 35.88 -58.61 -76.66
N ASN A 206 35.38 -59.83 -76.92
CA ASN A 206 35.03 -60.77 -75.86
C ASN A 206 36.25 -61.22 -75.05
N ASP A 207 37.38 -61.47 -75.71
CA ASP A 207 38.66 -61.80 -75.07
C ASP A 207 39.11 -60.65 -74.14
N VAL A 208 39.06 -59.40 -74.62
CA VAL A 208 39.44 -58.20 -73.82
C VAL A 208 38.52 -58.00 -72.61
N LEU A 209 37.21 -58.21 -72.75
CA LEU A 209 36.26 -58.12 -71.63
C LEU A 209 36.48 -59.24 -70.61
N THR A 210 36.81 -60.45 -71.07
CA THR A 210 37.14 -61.60 -70.22
C THR A 210 38.41 -61.34 -69.42
N ASP A 211 39.48 -60.87 -70.06
CA ASP A 211 40.73 -60.49 -69.38
C ASP A 211 40.52 -59.37 -68.35
N ARG A 212 39.61 -58.42 -68.62
CA ARG A 212 39.27 -57.35 -67.67
C ARG A 212 38.46 -57.85 -66.47
N ALA A 213 37.58 -58.83 -66.66
CA ALA A 213 36.87 -59.48 -65.55
C ALA A 213 37.84 -60.27 -64.65
N ASN A 214 38.74 -61.06 -65.25
CA ASN A 214 39.77 -61.81 -64.54
C ASN A 214 40.72 -60.89 -63.72
N GLN A 215 40.97 -59.68 -64.20
CA GLN A 215 41.74 -58.64 -63.48
C GLN A 215 40.99 -58.01 -62.30
N LEU A 216 39.65 -58.10 -62.25
CA LEU A 216 38.85 -57.64 -61.12
C LEU A 216 38.70 -58.73 -60.06
N ASP A 217 38.44 -59.97 -60.45
CA ASP A 217 38.39 -61.13 -59.54
C ASP A 217 39.71 -61.32 -58.76
N THR A 218 40.84 -60.87 -59.31
CA THR A 218 42.15 -60.93 -58.64
C THR A 218 42.37 -59.88 -57.53
N PHE A 219 41.41 -58.96 -57.30
CA PHE A 219 41.38 -58.12 -56.09
C PHE A 219 40.87 -58.87 -54.85
N ASP A 220 40.02 -59.88 -55.02
CA ASP A 220 39.46 -60.68 -53.91
C ASP A 220 40.39 -61.84 -53.48
N ASP A 221 41.40 -62.20 -54.29
CA ASP A 221 42.40 -63.23 -53.93
C ASP A 221 43.59 -62.62 -53.14
N PRO A 222 43.78 -62.99 -51.84
CA PRO A 222 44.91 -62.52 -51.03
C PRO A 222 46.28 -63.04 -51.49
N SER A 223 46.36 -63.97 -52.44
CA SER A 223 47.64 -64.45 -52.98
C SER A 223 48.30 -63.41 -53.90
N THR A 224 47.50 -62.61 -54.61
CA THR A 224 48.00 -61.67 -55.62
C THR A 224 48.59 -60.39 -54.99
N PRO A 225 49.44 -59.64 -55.72
CA PRO A 225 49.90 -58.32 -55.25
C PRO A 225 48.78 -57.28 -55.13
N SER A 226 47.72 -57.40 -55.94
CA SER A 226 46.57 -56.49 -55.95
C SER A 226 45.66 -56.74 -54.74
N GLY A 227 45.28 -58.00 -54.49
CA GLY A 227 44.47 -58.37 -53.33
C GLY A 227 45.18 -58.10 -51.99
N ARG A 228 46.50 -58.30 -51.92
CA ARG A 228 47.29 -57.88 -50.73
C ARG A 228 47.25 -56.38 -50.48
N LYS A 229 47.36 -55.55 -51.54
CA LYS A 229 47.19 -54.09 -51.41
C LYS A 229 45.77 -53.72 -51.00
N HIS A 230 44.76 -54.39 -51.56
CA HIS A 230 43.36 -54.13 -51.23
C HIS A 230 43.07 -54.45 -49.75
N SER A 231 43.43 -55.65 -49.29
CA SER A 231 43.31 -56.05 -47.88
C SER A 231 44.10 -55.15 -46.93
N GLN A 232 45.31 -54.71 -47.31
CA GLN A 232 46.09 -53.76 -46.52
C GLN A 232 45.41 -52.38 -46.40
N LEU A 233 44.85 -51.87 -47.51
CA LEU A 233 44.09 -50.61 -47.50
C LEU A 233 42.79 -50.74 -46.70
N GLN A 234 42.13 -51.89 -46.75
CA GLN A 234 40.92 -52.17 -45.97
C GLN A 234 41.23 -52.18 -44.46
N LEU A 235 42.29 -52.88 -44.02
CA LEU A 235 42.75 -52.85 -42.63
C LEU A 235 43.16 -51.45 -42.16
N GLN A 236 43.76 -50.64 -43.05
CA GLN A 236 44.04 -49.23 -42.75
C GLN A 236 42.76 -48.41 -42.61
N LEU A 237 41.75 -48.67 -43.43
CA LEU A 237 40.45 -47.98 -43.38
C LEU A 237 39.68 -48.35 -42.10
N GLU A 238 39.67 -49.63 -41.72
CA GLU A 238 39.12 -50.13 -40.44
C GLU A 238 39.87 -49.50 -39.24
N SER A 239 41.20 -49.49 -39.25
CA SER A 239 42.01 -48.86 -38.19
C SER A 239 41.75 -47.35 -38.07
N LEU A 240 41.57 -46.64 -39.20
CA LEU A 240 41.24 -45.21 -39.19
C LEU A 240 39.80 -44.96 -38.71
N GLN A 241 38.85 -45.87 -39.00
CA GLN A 241 37.50 -45.82 -38.45
C GLN A 241 37.51 -46.02 -36.93
N GLU A 242 38.22 -47.03 -36.42
CA GLU A 242 38.38 -47.26 -34.97
C GLU A 242 39.01 -46.06 -34.26
N GLU A 243 40.06 -45.47 -34.85
CA GLU A 243 40.70 -44.27 -34.31
C GLU A 243 39.76 -43.05 -34.37
N THR A 244 38.96 -42.90 -35.42
CA THR A 244 37.92 -41.87 -35.52
C THR A 244 36.87 -42.02 -34.41
N PHE A 245 36.32 -43.23 -34.21
CA PHE A 245 35.36 -43.48 -33.13
C PHE A 245 35.97 -43.22 -31.73
N ARG A 246 37.23 -43.59 -31.50
CA ARG A 246 37.93 -43.30 -30.24
C ARG A 246 38.11 -41.80 -30.03
N LEU A 247 38.48 -41.05 -31.08
CA LEU A 247 38.64 -39.59 -31.02
C LEU A 247 37.29 -38.88 -30.83
N GLU A 248 36.21 -39.38 -31.44
CA GLU A 248 34.86 -38.87 -31.24
C GLU A 248 34.38 -39.06 -29.80
N ALA A 249 34.57 -40.26 -29.23
CA ALA A 249 34.26 -40.53 -27.82
C ALA A 249 35.05 -39.60 -26.87
N ALA A 250 36.37 -39.48 -27.08
CA ALA A 250 37.20 -38.58 -26.28
C ALA A 250 36.78 -37.10 -26.43
N LYS A 251 36.37 -36.66 -27.63
CA LYS A 251 35.86 -35.31 -27.88
C LYS A 251 34.56 -35.06 -27.10
N ASP A 252 33.66 -36.04 -27.03
CA ASP A 252 32.44 -35.91 -26.25
C ASP A 252 32.69 -35.95 -24.73
N ASP A 253 33.63 -36.76 -24.25
CA ASP A 253 34.09 -36.73 -22.84
C ASP A 253 34.67 -35.36 -22.47
N TYR A 254 35.53 -34.79 -23.31
CA TYR A 254 36.06 -33.43 -23.10
C TYR A 254 34.98 -32.36 -23.17
N ARG A 255 33.99 -32.50 -24.07
CA ARG A 255 32.84 -31.58 -24.14
C ARG A 255 32.04 -31.60 -22.85
N ILE A 256 31.70 -32.78 -22.32
CA ILE A 256 30.99 -32.93 -21.05
C ILE A 256 31.82 -32.34 -19.89
N HIS A 257 33.14 -32.53 -19.89
CA HIS A 257 34.01 -31.95 -18.87
C HIS A 257 34.04 -30.41 -18.93
N CYS A 258 34.08 -29.82 -20.13
CA CYS A 258 33.97 -28.36 -20.31
C CYS A 258 32.61 -27.84 -19.82
N GLU A 259 31.49 -28.47 -20.21
CA GLU A 259 30.14 -28.11 -19.76
C GLU A 259 30.00 -28.18 -18.22
N GLU A 260 30.71 -29.09 -17.56
CA GLU A 260 30.72 -29.20 -16.10
C GLU A 260 31.60 -28.13 -15.44
N LEU A 261 32.78 -27.84 -15.99
CA LEU A 261 33.63 -26.73 -15.51
C LEU A 261 32.95 -25.36 -15.69
N GLU A 262 32.20 -25.15 -16.76
CA GLU A 262 31.41 -23.94 -16.99
C GLU A 262 30.31 -23.76 -15.92
N LYS A 263 29.59 -24.83 -15.56
CA LYS A 263 28.62 -24.78 -14.44
C LYS A 263 29.30 -24.43 -13.13
N GLN A 264 30.43 -25.07 -12.82
CA GLN A 264 31.18 -24.81 -11.59
C GLN A 264 31.72 -23.36 -11.55
N LEU A 265 32.14 -22.81 -12.69
CA LEU A 265 32.55 -21.42 -12.82
C LEU A 265 31.39 -20.46 -12.51
N ILE A 266 30.21 -20.68 -13.11
CA ILE A 266 28.99 -19.89 -12.86
C ILE A 266 28.56 -19.99 -11.39
N GLU A 267 28.61 -21.19 -10.82
CA GLU A 267 28.32 -21.45 -9.41
C GLU A 267 29.27 -20.74 -8.44
N VAL A 268 30.56 -20.62 -8.79
CA VAL A 268 31.55 -19.88 -8.00
C VAL A 268 31.37 -18.37 -8.18
N GLN A 269 31.02 -17.90 -9.39
CA GLN A 269 30.67 -16.50 -9.65
C GLN A 269 29.47 -16.07 -8.82
N HIS A 270 28.35 -16.81 -8.87
CA HIS A 270 27.16 -16.52 -8.06
C HIS A 270 27.45 -16.51 -6.54
N ARG A 271 28.31 -17.41 -6.05
CA ARG A 271 28.76 -17.39 -4.64
C ARG A 271 29.60 -16.15 -4.32
N ASN A 272 30.46 -15.72 -5.24
CA ASN A 272 31.29 -14.53 -5.08
C ASN A 272 30.45 -13.23 -5.08
N ASP A 273 29.47 -13.13 -5.98
CA ASP A 273 28.53 -12.01 -6.03
C ASP A 273 27.72 -11.91 -4.72
N GLY A 274 27.22 -13.05 -4.20
CA GLY A 274 26.54 -13.10 -2.91
C GLY A 274 27.43 -12.70 -1.73
N LEU A 275 28.70 -13.14 -1.70
CA LEU A 275 29.67 -12.73 -0.67
C LEU A 275 30.04 -11.25 -0.80
N THR A 276 30.07 -10.70 -2.02
CA THR A 276 30.34 -9.29 -2.28
C THR A 276 29.18 -8.42 -1.79
N GLY A 277 27.94 -8.80 -2.08
CA GLY A 277 26.73 -8.14 -1.55
C GLY A 277 26.70 -8.13 -0.02
N LEU A 278 26.97 -9.27 0.63
CA LEU A 278 27.07 -9.35 2.10
C LEU A 278 28.20 -8.47 2.66
N ALA A 279 29.31 -8.30 1.94
CA ALA A 279 30.39 -7.40 2.34
C ALA A 279 30.02 -5.91 2.17
N GLU A 280 29.17 -5.57 1.20
CA GLU A 280 28.62 -4.23 1.00
C GLU A 280 27.56 -3.89 2.08
N GLU A 281 26.64 -4.81 2.37
CA GLU A 281 25.70 -4.69 3.50
C GLU A 281 26.42 -4.52 4.84
N SER A 282 27.48 -5.31 5.09
CA SER A 282 28.31 -5.20 6.29
C SER A 282 29.05 -3.86 6.40
N ARG A 283 29.42 -3.23 5.27
CA ARG A 283 29.95 -1.85 5.26
C ARG A 283 28.87 -0.83 5.56
N ALA A 284 27.71 -0.92 4.91
CA ALA A 284 26.60 0.01 5.13
C ALA A 284 26.14 0.01 6.60
N LEU A 285 25.95 -1.17 7.20
CA LEU A 285 25.62 -1.32 8.63
C LEU A 285 26.71 -0.75 9.55
N LYS A 286 27.98 -0.80 9.15
CA LYS A 286 29.08 -0.20 9.92
C LYS A 286 29.03 1.33 9.85
N ASP A 287 28.77 1.90 8.68
CA ASP A 287 28.62 3.35 8.50
C ASP A 287 27.41 3.88 9.29
N GLU A 288 26.28 3.13 9.30
CA GLU A 288 25.13 3.42 10.16
C GLU A 288 25.49 3.38 11.66
N LEU A 289 26.23 2.37 12.11
CA LEU A 289 26.70 2.29 13.50
C LEU A 289 27.61 3.46 13.89
N ASP A 290 28.47 3.93 12.99
CA ASP A 290 29.35 5.08 13.25
C ASP A 290 28.58 6.41 13.24
N ILE A 291 27.53 6.55 12.43
CA ILE A 291 26.56 7.65 12.52
C ILE A 291 25.82 7.61 13.87
N LEU A 292 25.32 6.45 14.30
CA LEU A 292 24.62 6.28 15.56
C LEU A 292 25.52 6.58 16.78
N ARG A 293 26.80 6.17 16.74
CA ARG A 293 27.81 6.56 17.75
C ARG A 293 27.98 8.08 17.82
N SER A 294 28.15 8.76 16.68
CA SER A 294 28.27 10.22 16.62
C SER A 294 27.02 10.95 17.16
N CYS A 295 25.84 10.40 16.90
CA CYS A 295 24.58 10.88 17.47
C CYS A 295 24.49 10.64 19.00
N SER A 296 24.94 9.48 19.49
CA SER A 296 25.02 9.16 20.92
C SER A 296 25.97 10.13 21.67
N ASP A 297 27.18 10.36 21.15
CA ASP A 297 28.13 11.32 21.73
C ASP A 297 27.58 12.75 21.77
N ARG A 298 26.73 13.10 20.81
CA ARG A 298 26.02 14.39 20.77
C ARG A 298 24.89 14.44 21.80
N ALA A 299 24.14 13.35 21.98
CA ALA A 299 23.11 13.24 23.00
C ALA A 299 23.71 13.40 24.41
N VAL A 300 24.79 12.68 24.73
CA VAL A 300 25.50 12.80 26.03
C VAL A 300 25.97 14.23 26.32
N LYS A 301 26.47 14.96 25.30
CA LYS A 301 26.85 16.38 25.44
C LYS A 301 25.64 17.28 25.70
N LEU A 302 24.50 17.02 25.06
CA LEU A 302 23.26 17.76 25.28
C LEU A 302 22.68 17.46 26.67
N GLU A 303 22.64 16.20 27.10
CA GLU A 303 22.22 15.78 28.44
C GLU A 303 23.06 16.45 29.53
N ALA A 304 24.39 16.43 29.39
CA ALA A 304 25.29 17.14 30.30
C ALA A 304 24.97 18.66 30.34
N SER A 305 24.66 19.28 29.21
CA SER A 305 24.28 20.70 29.16
C SER A 305 22.95 20.97 29.86
N VAL A 306 21.92 20.13 29.63
CA VAL A 306 20.60 20.20 30.28
C VAL A 306 20.75 20.09 31.80
N GLU A 307 21.58 19.15 32.25
CA GLU A 307 21.88 18.96 33.67
C GLU A 307 22.61 20.19 34.28
N THR A 308 23.50 20.88 33.54
CA THR A 308 24.06 22.16 34.03
C THR A 308 23.02 23.28 34.09
N TYR A 309 22.04 23.32 33.17
CA TYR A 309 20.95 24.29 33.23
C TYR A 309 19.95 23.97 34.35
N ARG A 310 19.73 22.69 34.65
CA ARG A 310 18.90 22.24 35.77
C ARG A 310 19.43 22.77 37.10
N ARG A 311 20.72 22.58 37.39
CA ARG A 311 21.36 23.11 38.62
C ARG A 311 21.25 24.63 38.70
N LYS A 312 21.50 25.36 37.60
CA LYS A 312 21.30 26.82 37.54
C LYS A 312 19.86 27.25 37.85
N LEU A 313 18.85 26.45 37.48
CA LEU A 313 17.45 26.72 37.83
C LEU A 313 17.16 26.41 39.31
N GLU A 314 17.80 25.40 39.88
CA GLU A 314 17.74 25.08 41.31
C GLU A 314 18.39 26.20 42.14
N ASP A 315 19.58 26.67 41.76
CA ASP A 315 20.27 27.85 42.34
C ASP A 315 19.41 29.12 42.28
N LEU A 316 18.77 29.40 41.14
CA LEU A 316 17.84 30.51 40.98
C LEU A 316 16.59 30.35 41.86
N GLY A 317 16.14 29.11 42.09
CA GLY A 317 15.06 28.80 43.02
C GLY A 317 15.44 29.13 44.46
N ASP A 318 16.65 28.76 44.88
CA ASP A 318 17.17 29.09 46.21
C ASP A 318 17.42 30.58 46.40
N LEU A 319 17.96 31.27 45.40
CA LEU A 319 18.13 32.73 45.45
C LEU A 319 16.76 33.43 45.60
N ARG A 320 15.72 32.98 44.89
CA ARG A 320 14.34 33.49 45.06
C ARG A 320 13.80 33.24 46.47
N ARG A 321 14.06 32.07 47.07
CA ARG A 321 13.69 31.79 48.48
C ARG A 321 14.43 32.72 49.45
N GLN A 322 15.73 32.95 49.24
CA GLN A 322 16.52 33.87 50.06
C GLN A 322 16.02 35.31 49.95
N VAL A 323 15.70 35.79 48.74
CA VAL A 323 15.08 37.11 48.53
C VAL A 323 13.77 37.23 49.30
N LYS A 324 12.84 36.25 49.17
CA LYS A 324 11.57 36.26 49.90
C LYS A 324 11.76 36.27 51.42
N GLN A 325 12.72 35.49 51.95
CA GLN A 325 13.05 35.50 53.39
C GLN A 325 13.64 36.85 53.85
N LEU A 326 14.40 37.55 53.00
CA LEU A 326 14.91 38.88 53.30
C LEU A 326 13.80 39.93 53.26
N GLU A 327 12.86 39.83 52.31
CA GLU A 327 11.66 40.66 52.23
C GLU A 327 10.78 40.47 53.48
N GLU A 328 10.49 39.23 53.87
CA GLU A 328 9.72 38.91 55.10
C GLU A 328 10.40 39.45 56.37
N LYS A 329 11.73 39.33 56.49
CA LYS A 329 12.51 39.92 57.57
C LYS A 329 12.45 41.44 57.56
N ASN A 330 12.54 42.07 56.38
CA ASN A 330 12.49 43.52 56.24
C ASN A 330 11.10 44.08 56.61
N MET A 331 10.02 43.41 56.18
CA MET A 331 8.65 43.72 56.62
C MET A 331 8.49 43.59 58.14
N THR A 332 9.10 42.57 58.75
CA THR A 332 9.11 42.39 60.21
C THR A 332 9.88 43.53 60.90
N TYR A 333 11.03 43.94 60.37
CA TYR A 333 11.77 45.09 60.89
C TYR A 333 10.98 46.39 60.76
N MET A 334 10.32 46.66 59.62
CA MET A 334 9.46 47.84 59.49
C MET A 334 8.31 47.83 60.50
N HIS A 335 7.62 46.71 60.68
CA HIS A 335 6.54 46.60 61.66
C HIS A 335 7.03 46.85 63.09
N ASN A 336 8.18 46.28 63.46
CA ASN A 336 8.81 46.53 64.76
C ASN A 336 9.21 48.00 64.94
N THR A 337 9.77 48.64 63.90
CA THR A 337 10.10 50.08 63.93
C THR A 337 8.87 50.93 64.16
N VAL A 338 7.77 50.71 63.42
CA VAL A 338 6.51 51.45 63.60
C VAL A 338 5.94 51.24 65.00
N SER A 339 5.95 50.00 65.52
CA SER A 339 5.50 49.71 66.89
C SER A 339 6.36 50.42 67.95
N LEU A 340 7.69 50.47 67.76
CA LEU A 340 8.59 51.22 68.65
C LEU A 340 8.40 52.73 68.55
N GLU A 341 8.09 53.27 67.36
CA GLU A 341 7.72 54.68 67.16
C GLU A 341 6.41 55.00 67.88
N GLU A 342 5.39 54.14 67.78
CA GLU A 342 4.13 54.29 68.53
C GLU A 342 4.37 54.29 70.05
N GLU A 343 5.12 53.33 70.59
CA GLU A 343 5.48 53.32 72.02
C GLU A 343 6.31 54.55 72.43
N LEU A 344 7.19 55.04 71.56
CA LEU A 344 7.93 56.29 71.79
C LEU A 344 7.00 57.52 71.81
N THR A 345 5.94 57.57 71.00
CA THR A 345 4.94 58.66 71.09
C THR A 345 4.15 58.59 72.40
N LYS A 346 3.73 57.38 72.83
CA LYS A 346 3.04 57.16 74.12
C LYS A 346 3.93 57.58 75.29
N ALA A 347 5.19 57.16 75.30
CA ALA A 347 6.17 57.52 76.32
C ALA A 347 6.45 59.04 76.35
N ASN A 348 6.51 59.71 75.20
CA ASN A 348 6.65 61.17 75.14
C ASN A 348 5.39 61.89 75.66
N ALA A 349 4.18 61.41 75.33
CA ALA A 349 2.94 61.96 75.87
C ALA A 349 2.87 61.82 77.39
N ALA A 350 3.20 60.63 77.93
CA ALA A 350 3.30 60.38 79.36
C ALA A 350 4.36 61.25 80.04
N ARG A 351 5.52 61.48 79.41
CA ARG A 351 6.55 62.42 79.90
C ARG A 351 6.05 63.86 79.96
N THR A 352 5.33 64.33 78.93
CA THR A 352 4.71 65.66 78.96
C THR A 352 3.69 65.78 80.09
N GLN A 353 2.84 64.77 80.29
CA GLN A 353 1.91 64.73 81.43
C GLN A 353 2.66 64.79 82.77
N LEU A 354 3.72 63.99 82.94
CA LEU A 354 4.54 63.97 84.15
C LEU A 354 5.18 65.34 84.45
N GLU A 355 5.70 66.05 83.44
CA GLU A 355 6.20 67.42 83.65
C GLU A 355 5.07 68.42 83.97
N THR A 356 3.85 68.25 83.45
CA THR A 356 2.71 69.07 83.91
C THR A 356 2.34 68.82 85.37
N TYR A 357 2.31 67.56 85.81
CA TYR A 357 2.06 67.21 87.22
C TYR A 357 3.19 67.72 88.12
N LYS A 358 4.46 67.58 87.73
CA LYS A 358 5.61 68.12 88.45
C LYS A 358 5.52 69.64 88.61
N ARG A 359 5.08 70.38 87.58
CA ARG A 359 4.82 71.82 87.66
C ARG A 359 3.66 72.14 88.62
N GLN A 360 2.57 71.37 88.59
CA GLN A 360 1.46 71.52 89.55
C GLN A 360 1.92 71.27 90.99
N VAL A 361 2.74 70.24 91.24
CA VAL A 361 3.32 69.95 92.55
C VAL A 361 4.22 71.10 93.02
N GLN A 362 5.06 71.67 92.15
CA GLN A 362 5.87 72.86 92.47
C GLN A 362 5.00 74.08 92.80
N GLU A 363 3.92 74.31 92.06
CA GLU A 363 2.99 75.42 92.32
C GLU A 363 2.21 75.24 93.63
N LEU A 364 1.76 74.02 93.93
CA LEU A 364 1.12 73.66 95.21
C LEU A 364 2.11 73.79 96.38
N HIS A 365 3.36 73.35 96.20
CA HIS A 365 4.40 73.50 97.22
C HIS A 365 4.73 74.98 97.49
N LYS A 366 4.76 75.82 96.45
CA LYS A 366 4.87 77.28 96.61
C LYS A 366 3.66 77.87 97.33
N LYS A 367 2.44 77.49 96.96
CA LYS A 367 1.22 77.95 97.66
C LYS A 367 1.26 77.56 99.13
N LEU A 368 1.64 76.31 99.44
CA LEU A 368 1.80 75.84 100.80
C LEU A 368 2.85 76.64 101.58
N SER A 369 4.01 76.96 101.00
CA SER A 369 5.01 77.80 101.67
C SER A 369 4.57 79.25 101.84
N ASP A 370 3.81 79.81 100.88
CA ASP A 370 3.18 81.14 100.98
C ASP A 370 2.05 81.19 102.03
N GLU A 371 1.28 80.11 102.23
CA GLU A 371 0.31 79.98 103.33
C GLU A 371 1.01 79.77 104.67
N THR A 372 2.04 78.91 104.74
CA THR A 372 2.83 78.68 105.97
C THR A 372 3.44 79.99 106.45
N ARG A 373 4.09 80.75 105.56
CA ARG A 373 4.63 82.08 105.90
C ARG A 373 3.56 83.08 106.33
N ARG A 374 2.32 82.98 105.80
CA ARG A 374 1.20 83.81 106.25
C ARG A 374 0.71 83.39 107.63
N ALA A 375 0.65 82.10 107.92
CA ALA A 375 0.35 81.58 109.26
C ALA A 375 1.42 81.99 110.28
N ASP A 376 2.71 81.90 109.94
CA ASP A 376 3.84 82.34 110.78
C ASP A 376 3.76 83.85 111.10
N ASN A 377 3.47 84.68 110.09
CA ASN A 377 3.28 86.12 110.28
C ASN A 377 2.08 86.41 111.21
N LEU A 378 0.95 85.74 111.02
CA LEU A 378 -0.23 85.89 111.87
C LEU A 378 0.03 85.41 113.31
N ALA A 379 0.79 84.32 113.48
CA ALA A 379 1.21 83.83 114.80
C ALA A 379 2.15 84.82 115.51
N TYR A 380 3.07 85.44 114.77
CA TYR A 380 3.93 86.51 115.29
C TYR A 380 3.13 87.75 115.71
N ASP A 381 2.21 88.21 114.86
CA ASP A 381 1.35 89.35 115.19
C ASP A 381 0.41 89.03 116.37
N MET A 382 -0.15 87.82 116.45
CA MET A 382 -0.96 87.38 117.59
C MET A 382 -0.15 87.41 118.89
N LYS A 383 1.05 86.82 118.90
CA LYS A 383 1.95 86.88 120.06
C LYS A 383 2.26 88.32 120.47
N LYS A 384 2.49 89.21 119.51
CA LYS A 384 2.72 90.65 119.76
C LYS A 384 1.49 91.37 120.30
N PHE A 385 0.27 90.94 119.94
CA PHE A 385 -0.97 91.44 120.55
C PHE A 385 -1.20 90.86 121.94
N GLU A 386 -0.86 89.59 122.18
CA GLU A 386 -0.87 88.96 123.51
C GLU A 386 0.09 89.66 124.48
N GLU A 387 1.35 89.89 124.07
CA GLU A 387 2.34 90.64 124.86
C GLU A 387 1.85 92.05 125.22
N LYS A 388 1.20 92.77 124.28
CA LYS A 388 0.58 94.07 124.55
C LYS A 388 -0.65 93.97 125.46
N TYR A 389 -1.44 92.93 125.31
CA TYR A 389 -2.61 92.70 126.16
C TYR A 389 -2.17 92.39 127.60
N GLU A 390 -1.09 91.61 127.78
CA GLU A 390 -0.46 91.39 129.07
C GLU A 390 0.06 92.69 129.69
N THR A 391 0.77 93.54 128.94
CA THR A 391 1.28 94.81 129.50
C THR A 391 0.14 95.73 129.91
N LEU A 392 -0.90 95.87 129.08
CA LEU A 392 -2.10 96.64 129.41
C LEU A 392 -2.88 96.04 130.59
N THR A 393 -2.88 94.70 130.74
CA THR A 393 -3.49 94.03 131.90
C THR A 393 -2.70 94.32 133.18
N LYS A 394 -1.37 94.22 133.13
CA LYS A 394 -0.46 94.57 134.25
C LYS A 394 -0.51 96.07 134.60
N GLU A 395 -0.82 96.94 133.65
CA GLU A 395 -1.07 98.37 133.88
C GLU A 395 -2.46 98.63 134.48
N LYS A 396 -3.50 97.98 133.97
CA LYS A 396 -4.86 97.99 134.54
C LYS A 396 -4.84 97.50 136.00
N GLU A 397 -4.11 96.43 136.30
CA GLU A 397 -3.89 95.92 137.66
C GLU A 397 -3.16 96.95 138.54
N ARG A 398 -2.09 97.57 138.05
CA ARG A 398 -1.41 98.67 138.77
C ARG A 398 -2.32 99.86 139.03
N VAL A 399 -3.17 100.25 138.07
CA VAL A 399 -4.16 101.32 138.23
C VAL A 399 -5.27 100.91 139.21
N ILE A 400 -5.68 99.64 139.23
CA ILE A 400 -6.62 99.10 140.23
C ILE A 400 -6.01 99.16 141.63
N ILE A 401 -4.75 98.73 141.81
CA ILE A 401 -4.04 98.79 143.10
C ILE A 401 -3.87 100.26 143.54
N ALA A 402 -3.43 101.15 142.65
CA ALA A 402 -3.27 102.57 142.95
C ALA A 402 -4.62 103.24 143.27
N ARG A 403 -5.70 102.89 142.55
CA ARG A 403 -7.07 103.33 142.85
C ARG A 403 -7.51 102.85 144.22
N ASP A 404 -7.27 101.59 144.56
CA ASP A 404 -7.74 101.03 145.83
C ASP A 404 -6.92 101.54 147.02
N SER A 405 -5.61 101.78 146.86
CA SER A 405 -4.80 102.54 147.83
C SER A 405 -5.22 104.02 147.92
N LEU A 406 -5.64 104.66 146.81
CA LEU A 406 -6.24 106.00 146.85
C LEU A 406 -7.64 106.03 147.48
N LYS A 407 -8.41 104.94 147.40
CA LYS A 407 -9.64 104.78 148.18
C LYS A 407 -9.33 104.57 149.64
N GLU A 408 -8.39 103.69 149.98
CA GLU A 408 -7.94 103.43 151.34
C GLU A 408 -7.45 104.73 152.00
N THR A 409 -6.58 105.50 151.34
CA THR A 409 -6.16 106.83 151.84
C THR A 409 -7.29 107.87 151.82
N ASN A 410 -8.28 107.80 150.93
CA ASN A 410 -9.50 108.62 151.06
C ASN A 410 -10.41 108.16 152.21
N GLU A 411 -10.41 106.88 152.54
CA GLU A 411 -11.14 106.29 153.66
C GLU A 411 -10.41 106.59 154.98
N GLU A 412 -9.08 106.65 155.01
CA GLU A 412 -8.26 107.18 156.09
C GLU A 412 -8.43 108.71 156.24
N LEU A 413 -8.51 109.46 155.14
CA LEU A 413 -8.79 110.90 155.16
C LEU A 413 -10.23 111.19 155.60
N ARG A 414 -11.20 110.35 155.19
CA ARG A 414 -12.56 110.36 155.74
C ARG A 414 -12.60 109.88 157.18
N CYS A 415 -11.74 108.96 157.61
CA CYS A 415 -11.62 108.53 159.00
C CYS A 415 -10.96 109.60 159.87
N THR A 416 -10.06 110.42 159.33
CA THR A 416 -9.44 111.54 160.05
C THR A 416 -10.34 112.79 160.05
N GLN A 417 -11.07 113.06 158.97
CA GLN A 417 -12.20 114.01 158.97
C GLN A 417 -13.32 113.54 159.90
N ALA A 418 -13.64 112.25 159.94
CA ALA A 418 -14.52 111.67 160.94
C ALA A 418 -13.88 111.67 162.34
N GLN A 419 -12.56 111.55 162.53
CA GLN A 419 -11.97 111.77 163.85
C GLN A 419 -12.02 113.26 164.26
N GLN A 420 -12.34 114.16 163.33
CA GLN A 420 -12.67 115.57 163.60
C GLN A 420 -14.18 115.82 163.83
N GLU A 421 -15.09 115.12 163.13
CA GLU A 421 -16.56 115.26 163.28
C GLU A 421 -17.25 114.22 164.19
N HIS A 422 -16.57 113.12 164.54
CA HIS A 422 -17.14 111.94 165.20
C HIS A 422 -16.67 111.79 166.65
N LEU A 423 -16.44 112.95 167.28
CA LEU A 423 -17.13 113.24 168.54
C LEU A 423 -18.64 113.44 168.22
N ARG A 424 -19.57 112.47 168.29
CA ARG A 424 -19.56 111.05 168.71
C ARG A 424 -20.77 110.37 168.04
N GLN A 425 -20.65 109.11 167.57
CA GLN A 425 -21.65 107.99 167.66
C GLN A 425 -21.68 107.04 166.44
N ASN A 426 -21.60 105.74 166.72
CA ASN A 426 -21.55 104.60 165.78
C ASN A 426 -22.95 103.99 165.47
N LEU A 427 -22.92 102.91 164.65
CA LEU A 427 -23.96 101.88 164.39
C LEU A 427 -25.04 102.30 163.36
N ALA A 428 -25.70 101.44 162.56
CA ALA A 428 -25.75 99.96 162.37
C ALA A 428 -26.39 99.66 160.97
N ALA A 429 -26.52 98.45 160.39
CA ALA A 429 -26.06 97.07 160.62
C ALA A 429 -26.30 96.23 159.32
N GLU A 430 -25.96 94.92 159.31
CA GLU A 430 -26.36 93.94 158.28
C GLU A 430 -27.82 93.44 158.44
N MET A 431 -28.36 92.74 157.42
CA MET A 431 -28.82 91.31 157.48
C MET A 431 -29.86 90.96 156.40
N ILE A 432 -29.73 89.78 155.75
CA ILE A 432 -30.83 89.09 155.02
C ILE A 432 -30.81 87.57 155.35
N PRO A 433 -31.97 86.88 155.50
CA PRO A 433 -32.06 85.58 156.20
C PRO A 433 -31.72 84.30 155.42
N ILE A 434 -31.74 83.17 156.16
CA ILE A 434 -31.13 81.88 155.80
C ILE A 434 -32.01 80.99 154.89
N GLU A 435 -33.34 81.12 154.91
CA GLU A 435 -34.27 80.21 154.24
C GLU A 435 -34.11 80.20 152.70
N HIS A 436 -33.65 81.31 152.12
CA HIS A 436 -33.38 81.42 150.68
C HIS A 436 -32.14 80.62 150.25
N ARG A 437 -31.20 80.35 151.16
CA ARG A 437 -29.92 79.69 150.85
C ARG A 437 -30.09 78.20 150.57
N GLU A 438 -30.94 77.51 151.33
CA GLU A 438 -31.19 76.07 151.12
C GLU A 438 -31.96 75.76 149.85
N LYS A 439 -32.94 76.60 149.49
CA LYS A 439 -33.73 76.41 148.26
C LYS A 439 -32.86 76.61 147.02
N PHE A 440 -31.92 77.57 147.08
CA PHE A 440 -30.92 77.77 146.03
C PHE A 440 -30.02 76.53 145.87
N ILE A 441 -29.47 75.99 146.97
CA ILE A 441 -28.58 74.81 146.93
C ILE A 441 -29.31 73.57 146.37
N ARG A 442 -30.56 73.32 146.78
CA ARG A 442 -31.36 72.19 146.26
C ARG A 442 -31.62 72.31 144.75
N LEU A 443 -32.09 73.47 144.29
CA LEU A 443 -32.31 73.72 142.86
C LEU A 443 -31.01 73.67 142.05
N GLN A 444 -29.89 74.14 142.61
CA GLN A 444 -28.57 74.05 141.97
C GLN A 444 -28.08 72.60 141.83
N HIS A 445 -28.37 71.73 142.80
CA HIS A 445 -28.05 70.31 142.72
C HIS A 445 -28.93 69.58 141.68
N GLU A 446 -30.24 69.83 141.69
CA GLU A 446 -31.20 69.28 140.72
C GLU A 446 -30.84 69.67 139.28
N ASN A 447 -30.53 70.95 139.04
CA ASN A 447 -30.11 71.43 137.71
C ASN A 447 -28.78 70.80 137.25
N LYS A 448 -27.87 70.48 138.17
CA LYS A 448 -26.63 69.76 137.86
C LYS A 448 -26.89 68.31 137.47
N MET A 449 -27.79 67.61 138.17
CA MET A 449 -28.13 66.22 137.87
C MET A 449 -28.86 66.08 136.53
N LEU A 450 -29.80 67.00 136.23
CA LEU A 450 -30.50 67.01 134.94
C LEU A 450 -29.56 67.22 133.75
N ARG A 451 -28.52 68.06 133.90
CA ARG A 451 -27.50 68.23 132.85
C ARG A 451 -26.68 66.97 132.60
N LEU A 452 -26.26 66.27 133.65
CA LEU A 452 -25.50 65.02 133.51
C LEU A 452 -26.34 63.94 132.80
N GLN A 453 -27.62 63.80 133.17
CA GLN A 453 -28.53 62.87 132.48
C GLN A 453 -28.74 63.22 131.01
N GLN A 454 -28.81 64.51 130.67
CA GLN A 454 -28.90 64.95 129.28
C GLN A 454 -27.60 64.67 128.50
N GLU A 455 -26.42 64.93 129.09
CA GLU A 455 -25.13 64.62 128.49
C GLU A 455 -24.91 63.11 128.27
N GLU A 456 -25.40 62.25 129.18
CA GLU A 456 -25.37 60.79 129.03
C GLU A 456 -26.30 60.32 127.90
N PHE A 457 -27.54 60.81 127.85
CA PHE A 457 -28.48 60.48 126.78
C PHE A 457 -27.99 60.95 125.40
N GLU A 458 -27.36 62.13 125.31
CA GLU A 458 -26.76 62.62 124.07
C GLU A 458 -25.54 61.77 123.64
N ARG A 459 -24.74 61.24 124.58
CA ARG A 459 -23.65 60.30 124.28
C ARG A 459 -24.14 58.95 123.79
N GLU A 460 -25.13 58.34 124.45
CA GLU A 460 -25.73 57.07 124.00
C GLU A 460 -26.29 57.22 122.58
N LYS A 461 -27.05 58.29 122.32
CA LYS A 461 -27.60 58.57 120.99
C LYS A 461 -26.53 58.77 119.91
N ILE A 462 -25.38 59.38 120.25
CA ILE A 462 -24.24 59.49 119.32
C ILE A 462 -23.62 58.10 119.05
N SER A 463 -23.48 57.26 120.08
CA SER A 463 -22.97 55.89 119.95
C SER A 463 -23.86 55.02 119.07
N ASP A 464 -25.18 55.08 119.23
CA ASP A 464 -26.14 54.35 118.41
C ASP A 464 -26.07 54.77 116.94
N LEU A 465 -26.00 56.09 116.68
CA LEU A 465 -25.88 56.63 115.33
C LEU A 465 -24.54 56.27 114.66
N GLN A 466 -23.44 56.20 115.42
CA GLN A 466 -22.15 55.70 114.93
C GLN A 466 -22.25 54.22 114.56
N THR A 467 -22.89 53.40 115.39
CA THR A 467 -23.06 51.97 115.14
C THR A 467 -23.90 51.71 113.89
N GLN A 468 -25.03 52.42 113.72
CA GLN A 468 -25.86 52.34 112.51
C GLN A 468 -25.13 52.82 111.24
N LEU A 469 -24.27 53.84 111.36
CA LEU A 469 -23.45 54.31 110.25
C LEU A 469 -22.40 53.25 109.84
N GLU A 470 -21.77 52.57 110.80
CA GLU A 470 -20.85 51.46 110.51
C GLU A 470 -21.56 50.28 109.84
N GLU A 471 -22.75 49.88 110.30
CA GLU A 471 -23.55 48.81 109.68
C GLU A 471 -23.97 49.18 108.24
N SER A 472 -24.36 50.44 108.00
CA SER A 472 -24.66 50.97 106.66
C SER A 472 -23.42 50.95 105.74
N HIS A 473 -22.24 51.26 106.27
CA HIS A 473 -20.98 51.14 105.51
C HIS A 473 -20.59 49.69 105.21
N ARG A 474 -20.78 48.76 106.15
CA ARG A 474 -20.49 47.32 105.96
C ARG A 474 -21.41 46.72 104.89
N THR A 475 -22.71 46.88 105.03
CA THR A 475 -23.71 46.38 104.06
C THR A 475 -23.51 46.97 102.65
N ARG A 476 -23.14 48.25 102.55
CA ARG A 476 -22.74 48.86 101.27
C ARG A 476 -21.49 48.21 100.68
N SER A 477 -20.46 47.95 101.48
CA SER A 477 -19.23 47.29 101.02
C SER A 477 -19.49 45.86 100.51
N GLU A 478 -20.38 45.12 101.19
CA GLU A 478 -20.80 43.78 100.78
C GLU A 478 -21.52 43.82 99.42
N LEU A 479 -22.50 44.74 99.26
CA LEU A 479 -23.20 44.96 98.00
C LEU A 479 -22.27 45.40 96.86
N ASP A 480 -21.26 46.22 97.13
CA ASP A 480 -20.26 46.62 96.13
C ASP A 480 -19.39 45.42 95.70
N THR A 481 -19.06 44.49 96.61
CA THR A 481 -18.35 43.25 96.27
C THR A 481 -19.22 42.26 95.47
N ASP A 482 -20.49 42.06 95.85
CA ASP A 482 -21.41 41.18 95.12
C ASP A 482 -21.74 41.73 93.73
N ASN A 483 -21.84 43.05 93.58
CA ASN A 483 -21.99 43.70 92.27
C ASN A 483 -20.75 43.47 91.38
N ARG A 484 -19.54 43.48 91.94
CA ARG A 484 -18.31 43.18 91.18
C ARG A 484 -18.32 41.73 90.71
N LEU A 485 -18.54 40.77 91.61
CA LEU A 485 -18.59 39.34 91.30
C LEU A 485 -19.69 39.02 90.28
N SER A 486 -20.84 39.68 90.38
CA SER A 486 -21.95 39.54 89.42
C SER A 486 -21.58 40.08 88.03
N ARG A 487 -20.84 41.19 87.93
CA ARG A 487 -20.33 41.72 86.65
C ARG A 487 -19.28 40.79 86.03
N GLU A 488 -18.36 40.27 86.82
CA GLU A 488 -17.35 39.30 86.38
C GLU A 488 -18.04 38.05 85.80
N ARG A 489 -19.01 37.48 86.53
CA ARG A 489 -19.78 36.31 86.08
C ARG A 489 -20.66 36.59 84.85
N MET A 490 -21.19 37.81 84.70
CA MET A 490 -21.89 38.24 83.48
C MET A 490 -20.95 38.32 82.29
N ALA A 491 -19.72 38.80 82.47
CA ALA A 491 -18.70 38.85 81.42
C ALA A 491 -18.24 37.44 81.01
N GLU A 492 -18.04 36.52 81.96
CA GLU A 492 -17.74 35.11 81.70
C GLU A 492 -18.86 34.43 80.89
N LEU A 493 -20.13 34.65 81.26
CA LEU A 493 -21.28 34.12 80.52
C LEU A 493 -21.42 34.75 79.13
N GLN A 494 -21.12 36.04 78.98
CA GLN A 494 -21.07 36.69 77.66
C GLN A 494 -19.98 36.08 76.77
N GLN A 495 -18.77 35.85 77.30
CA GLN A 495 -17.70 35.18 76.57
C GLN A 495 -18.10 33.75 76.15
N GLN A 496 -18.71 32.97 77.06
CA GLN A 496 -19.21 31.63 76.73
C GLN A 496 -20.30 31.67 75.64
N VAL A 497 -21.19 32.68 75.65
CA VAL A 497 -22.19 32.87 74.60
C VAL A 497 -21.55 33.25 73.27
N GLU A 498 -20.55 34.14 73.25
CA GLU A 498 -19.81 34.47 72.03
C GLU A 498 -19.06 33.27 71.45
N ASP A 499 -18.43 32.46 72.31
CA ASP A 499 -17.67 31.29 71.87
C ASP A 499 -18.59 30.17 71.37
N LEU A 500 -19.76 30.00 71.99
CA LEU A 500 -20.83 29.15 71.47
C LEU A 500 -21.40 29.68 70.14
N GLN A 501 -21.55 30.99 69.97
CA GLN A 501 -21.98 31.59 68.70
C GLN A 501 -20.93 31.38 67.59
N LYS A 502 -19.63 31.53 67.90
CA LYS A 502 -18.52 31.20 66.98
C LYS A 502 -18.51 29.72 66.62
N ALA A 503 -18.75 28.83 67.59
CA ALA A 503 -18.86 27.38 67.36
C ALA A 503 -20.08 27.01 66.50
N LEU A 504 -21.21 27.70 66.67
CA LEU A 504 -22.40 27.51 65.84
C LEU A 504 -22.18 28.01 64.41
N GLN A 505 -21.48 29.14 64.24
CA GLN A 505 -21.08 29.68 62.94
C GLN A 505 -20.06 28.78 62.21
N SER A 506 -19.14 28.15 62.93
CA SER A 506 -18.19 27.20 62.34
C SER A 506 -18.84 25.85 61.99
N GLN A 507 -19.84 25.38 62.75
CA GLN A 507 -20.68 24.25 62.34
C GLN A 507 -21.55 24.58 61.11
N ALA A 508 -22.10 25.79 61.01
CA ALA A 508 -22.87 26.23 59.84
C ALA A 508 -22.02 26.36 58.56
N ALA A 509 -20.68 26.30 58.65
CA ALA A 509 -19.76 26.36 57.53
C ALA A 509 -19.38 24.97 56.95
N GLN A 510 -19.90 23.87 57.51
CA GLN A 510 -19.85 22.55 56.86
C GLN A 510 -21.27 22.12 56.42
N PRO A 511 -21.53 22.05 55.10
CA PRO A 511 -22.81 21.58 54.60
C PRO A 511 -22.78 20.07 54.41
N ASP A 512 -23.46 19.31 55.30
CA ASP A 512 -23.95 17.97 54.97
C ASP A 512 -25.21 17.61 55.79
N ASP A 513 -26.35 17.77 55.10
CA ASP A 513 -27.48 16.84 54.99
C ASP A 513 -28.56 16.64 56.11
N VAL A 514 -29.77 16.29 55.62
CA VAL A 514 -30.93 15.68 56.32
C VAL A 514 -31.75 16.50 57.35
N SER A 515 -32.56 17.44 56.84
CA SER A 515 -34.05 17.50 56.94
C SER A 515 -34.87 17.50 58.27
N THR A 516 -36.09 18.06 58.15
CA THR A 516 -37.33 17.84 58.96
C THR A 516 -37.61 18.60 60.30
N SER A 517 -38.28 19.76 60.15
CA SER A 517 -39.63 20.09 60.68
C SER A 517 -40.01 19.89 62.17
N ARG A 518 -40.32 20.99 62.88
CA ARG A 518 -41.70 21.44 63.31
C ARG A 518 -41.67 22.59 64.36
N PRO A 519 -42.78 23.32 64.59
CA PRO A 519 -42.78 24.60 65.31
C PRO A 519 -43.02 24.49 66.84
N ALA A 520 -42.81 25.63 67.51
CA ALA A 520 -43.00 25.86 68.95
C ALA A 520 -44.45 25.67 69.46
N PRO A 521 -44.61 25.65 70.80
CA PRO A 521 -45.68 26.42 71.41
C PRO A 521 -45.22 27.32 72.57
N ALA A 522 -45.98 28.39 72.81
CA ALA A 522 -45.71 29.42 73.82
C ALA A 522 -46.30 29.09 75.20
N LEU A 523 -45.65 29.57 76.26
CA LEU A 523 -46.23 29.76 77.60
C LEU A 523 -45.78 31.13 78.15
N ARG A 524 -46.67 32.11 78.14
CA ARG A 524 -47.43 32.63 79.30
C ARG A 524 -46.63 33.53 80.24
N CYS A 525 -46.79 34.83 79.99
CA CYS A 525 -46.47 35.91 80.92
C CYS A 525 -47.42 35.87 82.13
N PHE A 526 -46.89 36.03 83.34
CA PHE A 526 -47.68 36.34 84.54
C PHE A 526 -47.20 37.67 85.13
N TYR A 527 -48.10 38.65 85.14
CA TYR A 527 -47.96 39.89 85.90
C TYR A 527 -48.09 39.59 87.40
N ILE A 528 -47.22 40.20 88.21
CA ILE A 528 -47.48 40.43 89.64
C ILE A 528 -47.26 41.93 89.88
N GLN A 529 -48.30 42.63 90.33
CA GLN A 529 -48.22 44.03 90.77
C GLN A 529 -47.76 44.11 92.24
N PRO A 530 -47.21 45.26 92.68
CA PRO A 530 -46.62 45.41 94.00
C PRO A 530 -47.68 45.56 95.10
N GLY A 531 -47.43 44.94 96.25
CA GLY A 531 -48.21 45.10 97.49
C GLY A 531 -47.36 45.75 98.58
N SER A 532 -47.87 46.82 99.18
CA SER A 532 -47.20 47.64 100.18
C SER A 532 -47.23 47.05 101.59
N ALA A 533 -46.06 47.02 102.25
CA ALA A 533 -45.88 47.20 103.70
C ALA A 533 -44.43 47.69 103.94
#